data_AF-A0A8H4LW35-F1
#
_entry.id   AF-A0A8H4LW35-F1
#
_cell.length_a   1.000
_cell.length_b   1.000
_cell.length_c   1.000
_cell.angle_alpha   90.00
_cell.angle_beta   90.00
_cell.angle_gamma   90.00
#
_symmetry.space_group_name_H-M   'P 1'
#
loop_
_entity.id
_entity.type
_entity.pdbx_description
1 polymer ?
#
loop_
_entity_poly.entity_id
_entity_poly.type
_entity_poly.pdbx_seq_one_letter_code
_entity_poly.pdbx_strand_id
1 'polypeptide(L)'
;MRTFMFRRCVVHMQPAEGSSAQALGRLVRYVEYAGGRCADGGLGDEHVTHVVIVGDDSAQRGRVADEVRKEVSGRRGMPRLVTGSWVEDCWKEKTLLDEERYAVD
;
A
#
# COMPACT_ATOMS: atom_id res chain seq x y z
N MET A 1 -15.03 1.14 14.99
CA MET A 1 -14.03 0.25 15.63
C MET A 1 -12.95 -0.02 14.60
N ARG A 2 -11.67 0.26 14.89
CA ARG A 2 -10.58 0.21 13.88
C ARG A 2 -10.07 -1.21 13.61
N THR A 3 -10.33 -2.14 14.52
CA THR A 3 -9.69 -3.46 14.67
C THR A 3 -9.84 -4.44 13.50
N PHE A 4 -10.72 -4.15 12.52
CA PHE A 4 -11.01 -5.08 11.42
C PHE A 4 -11.02 -4.44 10.03
N MET A 5 -10.66 -3.16 9.94
CA MET A 5 -10.72 -2.37 8.72
C MET A 5 -9.86 -2.99 7.61
N PHE A 6 -8.65 -3.43 7.94
CA PHE A 6 -7.71 -4.02 6.99
C PHE A 6 -7.64 -5.55 7.10
N ARG A 7 -8.61 -6.24 7.74
CA ARG A 7 -8.52 -7.68 8.05
C ARG A 7 -8.29 -8.61 6.84
N ARG A 8 -8.62 -8.14 5.63
CA ARG A 8 -8.46 -8.88 4.37
C ARG A 8 -7.31 -8.32 3.51
N CYS A 9 -6.66 -7.27 3.99
CA CYS A 9 -5.60 -6.57 3.28
C CYS A 9 -4.26 -7.16 3.69
N VAL A 10 -3.57 -7.71 2.69
CA VAL A 10 -2.14 -7.97 2.74
C VAL A 10 -1.46 -6.87 1.95
N VAL A 11 -0.65 -6.07 2.62
CA VAL A 11 -0.09 -4.83 2.12
C VAL A 11 1.42 -4.96 1.99
N HIS A 12 1.94 -4.73 0.79
CA HIS A 12 3.36 -4.49 0.59
C HIS A 12 3.61 -2.97 0.59
N MET A 13 4.59 -2.51 1.37
CA MET A 13 4.96 -1.10 1.41
C MET A 13 6.15 -0.87 0.48
N GLN A 14 5.93 -0.12 -0.59
CA GLN A 14 6.95 0.18 -1.59
C GLN A 14 7.42 1.64 -1.42
N PRO A 15 8.56 1.89 -0.77
CA PRO A 15 9.08 3.26 -0.64
C PRO A 15 9.58 3.77 -1.99
N ALA A 16 9.15 4.97 -2.38
CA ALA A 16 9.75 5.73 -3.46
C ALA A 16 11.00 6.48 -2.99
N GLU A 17 11.83 6.93 -3.93
CA GLU A 17 13.03 7.69 -3.62
C GLU A 17 12.69 8.94 -2.78
N GLY A 18 13.47 9.19 -1.71
CA GLY A 18 13.23 10.30 -0.78
C GLY A 18 12.16 10.05 0.29
N SER A 19 11.57 8.85 0.35
CA SER A 19 10.58 8.51 1.38
C SER A 19 11.17 8.49 2.78
N SER A 20 10.41 9.01 3.76
CA SER A 20 10.78 8.98 5.17
C SER A 20 10.54 7.60 5.79
N ALA A 21 11.56 7.04 6.46
CA ALA A 21 11.43 5.82 7.26
C ALA A 21 10.37 5.96 8.38
N GLN A 22 10.19 7.17 8.91
CA GLN A 22 9.17 7.46 9.92
C GLN A 22 7.75 7.40 9.31
N ALA A 23 7.58 7.91 8.09
CA ALA A 23 6.31 7.82 7.38
C ALA A 23 5.96 6.36 7.09
N LEU A 24 6.91 5.60 6.54
CA LEU A 24 6.77 4.17 6.30
C LEU A 24 6.36 3.40 7.56
N GLY A 25 7.10 3.58 8.66
CA GLY A 25 6.80 2.91 9.93
C GLY A 25 5.49 3.36 10.59
N ARG A 26 4.97 4.55 10.25
CA ARG A 26 3.62 4.97 10.67
C ARG A 26 2.54 4.20 9.91
N LEU A 27 2.67 4.08 8.59
CA LEU A 27 1.69 3.38 7.75
C LEU A 27 1.61 1.88 8.09
N VAL A 28 2.77 1.24 8.32
CA VAL A 28 2.82 -0.17 8.78
C VAL A 28 2.00 -0.36 10.05
N ARG A 29 2.25 0.46 11.08
CA ARG A 29 1.51 0.39 12.34
C ARG A 29 0.01 0.62 12.16
N TYR A 30 -0.41 1.52 11.26
CA TYR A 30 -1.83 1.74 10.99
C TYR A 30 -2.47 0.50 10.38
N VAL A 31 -1.82 -0.15 9.42
CA VAL A 31 -2.33 -1.38 8.79
C VAL A 31 -2.45 -2.50 9.83
N GLU A 32 -1.39 -2.75 10.57
CA GLU A 32 -1.33 -3.83 11.57
C GLU A 32 -2.34 -3.63 12.71
N TYR A 33 -2.42 -2.41 13.28
CA TYR A 33 -3.38 -2.12 14.35
C TYR A 33 -4.85 -2.19 13.91
N ALA A 34 -5.11 -2.02 12.62
CA ALA A 34 -6.44 -2.18 12.03
C ALA A 34 -6.71 -3.59 11.47
N GLY A 35 -5.85 -4.55 11.81
CA GLY A 35 -6.02 -5.98 11.56
C GLY A 35 -5.48 -6.46 10.21
N GLY A 36 -4.78 -5.61 9.45
CA GLY A 36 -4.11 -6.01 8.22
C GLY A 36 -2.76 -6.67 8.45
N ARG A 37 -2.21 -7.26 7.38
CA ARG A 37 -0.87 -7.86 7.38
C ARG A 37 0.05 -7.05 6.47
N CYS A 38 1.21 -6.63 6.96
CA CYS A 38 2.29 -6.15 6.11
C CYS A 38 3.12 -7.35 5.62
N ALA A 39 3.38 -7.42 4.32
CA ALA A 39 4.14 -8.50 3.72
C ALA A 39 5.63 -8.18 3.69
N ASP A 40 6.45 -9.02 4.35
CA ASP A 40 7.91 -8.88 4.35
C ASP A 40 8.57 -9.52 3.12
N GLY A 41 7.86 -10.42 2.43
CA GLY A 41 8.33 -11.13 1.23
C GLY A 41 8.39 -10.28 -0.04
N GLY A 42 8.12 -8.98 0.06
CA GLY A 42 8.08 -8.07 -1.08
C GLY A 42 6.98 -8.37 -2.09
N LEU A 43 7.22 -7.95 -3.33
CA LEU A 43 6.31 -8.18 -4.47
C LEU A 43 6.23 -9.65 -4.90
N GLY A 44 7.07 -10.53 -4.32
CA GLY A 44 7.05 -11.98 -4.54
C GLY A 44 5.97 -12.74 -3.75
N ASP A 45 5.39 -12.16 -2.69
CA ASP A 45 4.31 -12.80 -1.89
C ASP A 45 2.97 -12.74 -2.66
N GLU A 46 2.48 -13.89 -3.15
CA GLU A 46 1.26 -13.99 -3.99
C GLU A 46 -0.01 -13.59 -3.26
N HIS A 47 0.05 -13.49 -1.93
CA HIS A 47 -1.07 -13.04 -1.13
C HIS A 47 -1.16 -11.52 -1.04
N VAL A 48 -0.16 -10.77 -1.53
CA VAL A 48 -0.20 -9.29 -1.56
C VAL A 48 -1.41 -8.84 -2.37
N THR A 49 -2.30 -8.14 -1.68
CA THR A 49 -3.53 -7.56 -2.25
C THR A 49 -3.35 -6.11 -2.66
N HIS A 50 -2.48 -5.39 -1.95
CA HIS A 50 -2.25 -3.96 -2.12
C HIS A 50 -0.76 -3.66 -2.07
N VAL A 51 -0.29 -2.83 -3.00
CA VAL A 51 1.03 -2.20 -2.95
C VAL A 51 0.80 -0.74 -2.63
N VAL A 52 1.29 -0.31 -1.46
CA VAL A 52 1.22 1.08 -1.04
C VAL A 52 2.54 1.75 -1.40
N ILE A 53 2.49 2.65 -2.38
CA ILE A 53 3.65 3.43 -2.80
C ILE A 53 3.77 4.63 -1.85
N VAL A 54 4.82 4.63 -1.06
CA VAL A 54 5.10 5.65 -0.04
C VAL A 54 6.00 6.72 -0.66
N GLY A 55 5.71 7.99 -0.41
CA GLY A 55 6.43 9.14 -0.96
C GLY A 55 5.49 10.23 -1.44
N ASP A 56 5.95 11.47 -1.44
CA ASP A 56 5.09 12.64 -1.75
C ASP A 56 5.20 13.06 -3.23
N ASP A 57 6.35 12.84 -3.86
CA ASP A 57 6.58 13.20 -5.25
C ASP A 57 5.78 12.30 -6.20
N SER A 58 4.95 12.89 -7.07
CA SER A 58 4.09 12.15 -8.00
C SER A 58 4.90 11.47 -9.10
N ALA A 59 5.96 12.10 -9.61
CA ALA A 59 6.78 11.52 -10.66
C ALA A 59 7.57 10.30 -10.15
N GLN A 60 8.11 10.36 -8.93
CA GLN A 60 8.74 9.22 -8.28
C GLN A 60 7.77 8.07 -8.08
N ARG A 61 6.55 8.36 -7.58
CA ARG A 61 5.52 7.35 -7.40
C ARG A 61 5.12 6.66 -8.70
N GLY A 62 4.94 7.41 -9.79
CA GLY A 62 4.62 6.85 -11.10
C GLY A 62 5.71 5.91 -11.63
N ARG A 63 6.98 6.31 -11.52
CA ARG A 63 8.12 5.44 -11.91
C ARG A 63 8.13 4.12 -11.13
N VAL A 64 7.96 4.20 -9.81
CA VAL A 64 7.90 3.01 -8.95
C VAL A 64 6.66 2.16 -9.26
N ALA A 65 5.52 2.79 -9.57
CA ALA A 65 4.31 2.07 -9.97
C ALA A 65 4.53 1.26 -11.24
N ASP A 66 5.19 1.83 -12.25
CA ASP A 66 5.51 1.13 -13.49
C ASP A 66 6.44 -0.05 -13.28
N GLU A 67 7.44 0.09 -12.41
CA GLU A 67 8.33 -1.01 -12.03
C GLU A 67 7.57 -2.14 -11.33
N VAL A 68 6.75 -1.78 -10.35
CA VAL A 68 5.87 -2.73 -9.65
C VAL A 68 4.98 -3.46 -10.64
N ARG A 69 4.28 -2.74 -11.53
CA ARG A 69 3.36 -3.35 -12.52
C ARG A 69 4.07 -4.34 -13.43
N LYS A 70 5.30 -4.02 -13.86
CA LYS A 70 6.11 -4.95 -14.66
C LYS A 70 6.42 -6.23 -13.87
N GLU A 71 6.82 -6.09 -12.61
CA GLU A 71 7.14 -7.23 -11.74
C GLU A 71 5.92 -8.11 -11.45
N VAL A 72 4.75 -7.50 -11.19
CA VAL A 72 3.52 -8.24 -10.88
C VAL A 72 2.69 -8.64 -12.10
N SER A 73 3.10 -8.27 -13.33
CA SER A 73 2.37 -8.50 -14.58
C SER A 73 2.06 -9.97 -14.88
N GLY A 74 2.90 -10.89 -14.41
CA GLY A 74 2.71 -12.34 -14.58
C GLY A 74 1.79 -12.99 -13.56
N ARG A 75 1.27 -12.24 -12.58
CA ARG A 75 0.49 -12.80 -11.48
C ARG A 75 -0.95 -13.06 -11.86
N ARG A 76 -1.50 -14.14 -11.29
CA ARG A 76 -2.93 -14.48 -11.43
C ARG A 76 -3.85 -13.45 -10.76
N GLY A 77 -3.37 -12.79 -9.70
CA GLY A 77 -4.08 -11.70 -9.01
C GLY A 77 -3.23 -10.43 -9.03
N MET A 78 -3.72 -9.39 -9.69
CA MET A 78 -3.05 -8.09 -9.73
C MET A 78 -3.32 -7.33 -8.43
N PRO A 79 -2.30 -6.97 -7.63
CA PRO A 79 -2.51 -6.13 -6.47
C PRO A 79 -2.97 -4.73 -6.87
N ARG A 80 -3.73 -4.07 -6.00
CA ARG A 80 -4.08 -2.65 -6.16
C ARG A 80 -2.86 -1.80 -5.81
N LEU A 81 -2.44 -0.93 -6.72
CA LEU A 81 -1.38 0.04 -6.46
C LEU A 81 -2.02 1.34 -5.98
N VAL A 82 -1.73 1.73 -4.75
CA VAL A 82 -2.29 2.93 -4.11
C VAL A 82 -1.22 3.77 -3.46
N THR A 83 -1.51 5.04 -3.21
CA THR A 83 -0.63 5.93 -2.44
C THR A 83 -0.75 5.71 -0.94
N GLY A 84 0.26 6.18 -0.17
CA GLY A 84 0.21 6.19 1.30
C GLY A 84 -1.03 6.87 1.89
N SER A 85 -1.59 7.86 1.19
CA SER A 85 -2.80 8.58 1.61
C SER A 85 -4.02 7.67 1.76
N TRP A 86 -4.10 6.55 1.03
CA TRP A 86 -5.19 5.59 1.19
C TRP A 86 -5.21 5.03 2.62
N VAL A 87 -4.06 4.62 3.15
CA VAL A 87 -3.95 4.10 4.52
C VAL A 87 -4.28 5.19 5.54
N GLU A 88 -3.78 6.41 5.32
CA GLU A 88 -4.01 7.55 6.22
C GLU A 88 -5.48 7.95 6.29
N ASP A 89 -6.16 8.01 5.14
CA ASP A 89 -7.57 8.39 5.08
C ASP A 89 -8.48 7.27 5.58
N CYS A 90 -8.19 6.00 5.25
CA CYS A 90 -8.88 4.86 5.86
C CYS A 90 -8.78 4.91 7.39
N TRP A 91 -7.59 5.21 7.90
CA TRP A 91 -7.36 5.40 9.32
C TRP A 91 -8.15 6.59 9.87
N LYS A 92 -8.15 7.74 9.20
CA LYS A 92 -8.89 8.93 9.65
C LYS A 92 -10.40 8.68 9.72
N GLU A 93 -10.96 8.12 8.64
CA GLU A 93 -12.39 7.87 8.48
C GLU A 93 -12.88 6.60 9.21
N LYS A 94 -11.94 5.81 9.75
CA LYS A 94 -12.22 4.57 10.50
C LYS A 94 -12.97 3.54 9.65
N THR A 95 -12.74 3.53 8.35
CA THR A 95 -13.36 2.60 7.39
C THR A 95 -12.39 2.30 6.24
N LEU A 96 -12.58 1.15 5.58
CA LEU A 96 -11.87 0.83 4.35
C LEU A 96 -12.48 1.68 3.23
N LEU A 97 -11.69 2.60 2.68
CA LEU A 97 -12.09 3.46 1.58
C LEU A 97 -11.78 2.80 0.24
N ASP A 98 -12.55 3.19 -0.77
CA ASP A 98 -12.33 2.76 -2.15
C ASP A 98 -10.95 3.18 -2.65
N GLU A 99 -10.25 2.27 -3.31
CA GLU A 99 -8.88 2.45 -3.77
C GLU A 99 -8.76 3.38 -5.01
N GLU A 100 -9.82 3.55 -5.81
CA GLU A 100 -9.79 4.23 -7.11
C GLU A 100 -9.24 5.66 -7.01
N ARG A 101 -9.62 6.38 -5.95
CA ARG A 101 -9.17 7.77 -5.70
C ARG A 101 -7.70 7.89 -5.32
N TYR A 102 -7.08 6.77 -4.98
CA TYR A 102 -5.71 6.71 -4.50
C TYR A 102 -4.80 5.92 -5.44
N ALA A 103 -5.35 5.45 -6.57
CA ALA A 103 -4.60 4.76 -7.60
C ALA A 103 -3.45 5.64 -8.08
N VAL A 104 -2.29 5.03 -8.25
CA VAL A 104 -1.17 5.67 -8.94
C VAL A 104 -1.30 5.30 -10.40
N ASP A 105 -1.34 6.31 -11.29
CA ASP A 105 -1.24 6.17 -12.75
C ASP A 105 0.22 6.02 -13.18
#